data_AF-A0A016XH70-F1
#
_entry.id   AF-A0A016XH70-F1
#
_cell.length_a   1.000
_cell.length_b   1.000
_cell.length_c   1.000
_cell.angle_alpha   90.00
_cell.angle_beta   90.00
_cell.angle_gamma   90.00
#
_symmetry.space_group_name_H-M   'P 1'
#
loop_
_entity.id
_entity.type
_entity.pdbx_description
1 polymer ?
#
loop_
_entity_poly.entity_id
_entity_poly.type
_entity_poly.pdbx_seq_one_letter_code
_entity_poly.pdbx_strand_id
1 'polypeptide(L)'
;MLVGVDFGVPHFDGGLEELGLLAETAGLTPLGRITCKRKAPDAALFVGSGKAEEIKLLAQQLGASEILFDQALSPAQQRNLERVLERPVNDRTLLILEIFAQRARSHEGKLQVELARLQYLSTRLVRRWSHLERQTGGQGLRGGPGEKQIELDRRMIADAIKRTKERLVKVKRQRQTQRRQRERRDAYNISLVGYTNAGKSTLFNTLVKARAYAADQLFATLDTTTRQLYLAADAGVMAEQADSSHVVSSAGRSVSLSDTVGFIRDLPHGLIDAFQATLQEAVDADLLLHVVDAANPNYPEQIAEVQRVLGEIGADGIPQILVFNKLDALDEARRPSALQGHYDLEGVETPRVFVSARSGEGIAGLRQTLAARVLALAQQAEAARLDALAREQAAQVA
;
A
#
# COMPACT_ATOMS: atom_id res chain seq x y z
N MET A 1 1.68 -22.28 -9.30
CA MET A 1 2.95 -22.11 -10.04
C MET A 1 3.09 -20.65 -10.42
N LEU A 2 4.28 -20.07 -10.30
CA LEU A 2 4.54 -18.64 -10.55
C LEU A 2 5.19 -18.44 -11.92
N VAL A 3 4.71 -17.46 -12.68
CA VAL A 3 5.19 -17.13 -14.03
C VAL A 3 5.52 -15.63 -14.10
N GLY A 4 6.70 -15.31 -14.62
CA GLY A 4 7.13 -13.94 -14.87
C GLY A 4 7.65 -13.72 -16.28
N VAL A 5 7.40 -12.55 -16.85
CA VAL A 5 7.91 -12.16 -18.16
C VAL A 5 8.81 -10.93 -18.02
N ASP A 6 10.09 -11.12 -18.33
CA ASP A 6 11.08 -10.06 -18.37
C ASP A 6 11.01 -9.34 -19.72
N PHE A 7 10.57 -8.08 -19.69
CA PHE A 7 10.50 -7.22 -20.87
C PHE A 7 11.79 -6.46 -21.18
N GLY A 8 12.88 -6.73 -20.45
CA GLY A 8 14.09 -5.91 -20.49
C GLY A 8 13.90 -4.56 -19.78
N VAL A 9 12.88 -4.45 -18.94
CA VAL A 9 12.69 -3.30 -18.04
C VAL A 9 13.70 -3.39 -16.89
N PRO A 10 14.27 -2.27 -16.43
CA PRO A 10 15.37 -2.28 -15.46
C PRO A 10 15.04 -2.85 -14.06
N HIS A 11 13.82 -3.34 -13.80
CA HIS A 11 13.33 -3.66 -12.45
C HIS A 11 12.51 -4.96 -12.36
N PHE A 12 12.76 -5.91 -13.27
CA PHE A 12 12.10 -7.22 -13.25
C PHE A 12 12.63 -8.09 -12.11
N ASP A 13 11.74 -8.56 -11.22
CA ASP A 13 12.07 -9.56 -10.20
C ASP A 13 12.23 -10.94 -10.86
N GLY A 14 13.45 -11.21 -11.33
CA GLY A 14 13.82 -12.50 -11.94
C GLY A 14 13.65 -13.70 -11.00
N GLY A 15 13.67 -13.46 -9.69
CA GLY A 15 13.44 -14.48 -8.68
C GLY A 15 11.96 -14.77 -8.43
N LEU A 16 11.05 -13.87 -8.82
CA LEU A 16 9.64 -13.88 -8.42
C LEU A 16 9.48 -14.03 -6.90
N GLU A 17 10.38 -13.44 -6.13
CA GLU A 17 10.37 -13.48 -4.67
C GLU A 17 9.16 -12.72 -4.13
N GLU A 18 8.89 -11.54 -4.67
CA GLU A 18 7.76 -10.73 -4.24
C GLU A 18 6.43 -11.41 -4.59
N LEU A 19 6.29 -11.95 -5.80
CA LEU A 19 5.10 -12.72 -6.18
C LEU A 19 4.93 -13.97 -5.31
N GLY A 20 6.03 -14.62 -4.94
CA GLY A 20 6.02 -15.74 -3.99
C GLY A 20 5.48 -15.33 -2.62
N LEU A 21 5.98 -14.24 -2.06
CA LEU A 21 5.50 -13.68 -0.80
C LEU A 21 4.02 -13.26 -0.87
N LEU A 22 3.57 -12.73 -2.01
CA LEU A 22 2.14 -12.41 -2.23
C LEU A 22 1.30 -13.69 -2.21
N ALA A 23 1.74 -14.72 -2.93
CA ALA A 23 1.04 -16.00 -2.99
C ALA A 23 0.93 -16.64 -1.59
N GLU A 24 2.04 -16.68 -0.83
CA GLU A 24 2.06 -17.16 0.55
C GLU A 24 1.13 -16.36 1.45
N THR A 25 1.12 -15.03 1.31
CA THR A 25 0.24 -14.13 2.06
C THR A 25 -1.24 -14.39 1.77
N ALA A 26 -1.58 -14.79 0.54
CA ALA A 26 -2.94 -15.16 0.14
C ALA A 26 -3.35 -16.56 0.62
N GLY A 27 -2.43 -17.33 1.21
CA GLY A 27 -2.65 -18.72 1.65
C GLY A 27 -2.32 -19.76 0.59
N LEU A 28 -1.59 -19.39 -0.47
CA LEU A 28 -1.16 -20.28 -1.55
C LEU A 28 0.26 -20.76 -1.31
N THR A 29 0.60 -21.95 -1.80
CA THR A 29 1.96 -22.50 -1.71
C THR A 29 2.65 -22.45 -3.07
N PRO A 30 3.71 -21.64 -3.25
CA PRO A 30 4.48 -21.63 -4.49
C PRO A 30 5.18 -22.97 -4.74
N LEU A 31 4.71 -23.73 -5.74
CA LEU A 31 5.30 -25.04 -6.09
C LEU A 31 6.48 -24.96 -7.06
N GLY A 32 6.63 -23.83 -7.76
CA GLY A 32 7.64 -23.65 -8.79
C GLY A 32 7.55 -22.28 -9.43
N ARG A 33 8.65 -21.83 -10.01
CA ARG A 33 8.81 -20.51 -10.63
C ARG A 33 9.36 -20.68 -12.03
N ILE A 34 8.81 -19.94 -12.99
CA ILE A 34 9.31 -19.89 -14.36
C ILE A 34 9.36 -18.45 -14.84
N THR A 35 10.46 -18.09 -15.47
CA THR A 35 10.62 -16.77 -16.10
C THR A 35 10.94 -16.92 -17.57
N CYS A 36 10.50 -15.95 -18.37
CA CYS A 36 10.89 -15.89 -19.78
C CYS A 36 11.24 -14.46 -20.18
N LYS A 37 12.25 -14.31 -21.04
CA LYS A 37 12.65 -13.02 -21.60
C LYS A 37 11.96 -12.77 -22.93
N ARG A 38 11.39 -11.59 -23.11
CA ARG A 38 10.74 -11.19 -24.38
C ARG A 38 10.77 -9.68 -24.53
N LYS A 39 10.86 -9.15 -25.76
CA LYS A 39 10.85 -7.68 -25.97
C LYS A 39 9.48 -7.03 -25.76
N ALA A 40 8.40 -7.77 -26.01
CA ALA A 40 7.03 -7.27 -25.89
C ALA A 40 6.07 -8.45 -25.65
N PRO A 41 4.95 -8.24 -24.93
CA PRO A 41 3.98 -9.29 -24.64
C PRO A 41 3.34 -9.82 -25.92
N ASP A 42 3.06 -11.12 -25.95
CA ASP A 42 2.26 -11.71 -27.02
C ASP A 42 0.79 -11.27 -26.92
N ALA A 43 0.22 -10.81 -28.03
CA ALA A 43 -1.17 -10.32 -28.04
C ALA A 43 -2.18 -11.42 -27.65
N ALA A 44 -1.88 -12.68 -27.96
CA ALA A 44 -2.79 -13.80 -27.69
C ALA A 44 -2.51 -14.47 -26.35
N LEU A 45 -1.25 -14.78 -26.03
CA LEU A 45 -0.90 -15.60 -24.88
C LEU A 45 -0.05 -14.89 -23.82
N PHE A 46 0.30 -13.62 -24.01
CA PHE A 46 1.28 -12.88 -23.20
C PHE A 46 2.72 -13.43 -23.30
N VAL A 47 2.87 -14.76 -23.22
CA VAL A 47 4.07 -15.55 -23.52
C VAL A 47 4.01 -16.19 -24.91
N GLY A 48 5.13 -16.75 -25.40
CA GLY A 48 5.12 -17.53 -26.64
C GLY A 48 4.43 -18.89 -26.48
N SER A 49 3.95 -19.48 -27.58
CA SER A 49 3.28 -20.78 -27.59
C SER A 49 4.13 -21.90 -26.98
N GLY A 50 5.41 -22.00 -27.37
CA GLY A 50 6.32 -23.00 -26.79
C GLY A 50 6.53 -22.83 -25.29
N LYS A 51 6.57 -21.57 -24.79
CA LYS A 51 6.63 -21.31 -23.35
C LYS A 51 5.32 -21.63 -22.65
N ALA A 52 4.16 -21.40 -23.28
CA ALA A 52 2.88 -21.81 -22.71
C ALA A 52 2.80 -23.35 -22.56
N GLU A 53 3.31 -24.12 -23.52
CA GLU A 53 3.39 -25.58 -23.42
C GLU A 53 4.36 -26.03 -22.32
N GLU A 54 5.52 -25.39 -22.19
CA GLU A 54 6.47 -25.64 -21.10
C GLU A 54 5.85 -25.37 -19.72
N ILE A 55 5.14 -24.24 -19.58
CA ILE A 55 4.38 -23.91 -18.36
C ILE A 55 3.35 -25.00 -18.08
N LYS A 56 2.60 -25.45 -19.08
CA LYS A 56 1.58 -26.50 -18.92
C LYS A 56 2.21 -27.80 -18.39
N LEU A 57 3.28 -28.27 -19.03
CA LEU A 57 3.96 -29.51 -18.68
C LEU A 57 4.50 -29.44 -17.25
N LEU A 58 5.22 -28.36 -16.92
CA LEU A 58 5.81 -28.18 -15.59
C LEU A 58 4.73 -28.04 -14.51
N ALA A 59 3.66 -27.31 -14.81
CA ALA A 59 2.53 -27.22 -13.90
C ALA A 59 1.92 -28.62 -13.66
N GLN A 60 1.77 -29.44 -14.70
CA GLN A 60 1.24 -30.80 -14.59
C GLN A 60 2.13 -31.69 -13.73
N GLN A 61 3.44 -31.65 -13.96
CA GLN A 61 4.43 -32.40 -13.19
C GLN A 61 4.41 -32.03 -11.70
N LEU A 62 4.31 -30.73 -11.40
CA LEU A 62 4.29 -30.22 -10.03
C LEU A 62 2.91 -30.33 -9.35
N GLY A 63 1.86 -30.73 -10.08
CA GLY A 63 0.50 -30.80 -9.54
C GLY A 63 -0.11 -29.43 -9.18
N ALA A 64 0.33 -28.35 -9.83
CA ALA A 64 -0.16 -27.00 -9.51
C ALA A 64 -1.66 -26.83 -9.83
N SER A 65 -2.44 -26.38 -8.85
CA SER A 65 -3.87 -26.10 -9.00
C SER A 65 -4.15 -24.86 -9.85
N GLU A 66 -3.27 -23.87 -9.79
CA GLU A 66 -3.39 -22.61 -10.51
C GLU A 66 -2.04 -22.03 -10.94
N ILE A 67 -2.11 -21.11 -11.90
CA ILE A 67 -0.95 -20.45 -12.50
C ILE A 67 -1.08 -18.95 -12.26
N LEU A 68 -0.10 -18.38 -11.56
CA LEU A 68 -0.04 -16.97 -11.21
C LEU A 68 0.96 -16.25 -12.11
N PHE A 69 0.48 -15.23 -12.82
CA PHE A 69 1.33 -14.32 -13.60
C PHE A 69 1.65 -13.07 -12.79
N ASP A 70 2.92 -12.70 -12.75
CA ASP A 70 3.39 -11.48 -12.07
C ASP A 70 2.87 -10.21 -12.74
N GLN A 71 2.68 -10.22 -14.06
CA GLN A 71 2.18 -9.07 -14.79
C GLN A 71 0.65 -9.14 -14.98
N ALA A 72 0.02 -7.96 -15.09
CA ALA A 72 -1.40 -7.86 -15.42
C ALA A 72 -1.68 -8.40 -16.82
N LEU A 73 -2.64 -9.32 -16.92
CA LEU A 73 -3.03 -9.93 -18.20
C LEU A 73 -4.27 -9.26 -18.74
N SER A 74 -4.40 -9.02 -20.05
CA SER A 74 -5.70 -8.61 -20.62
C SER A 74 -6.75 -9.72 -20.49
N PRO A 75 -8.07 -9.40 -20.52
CA PRO A 75 -9.12 -10.42 -20.51
C PRO A 75 -9.05 -11.41 -21.68
N ALA A 76 -8.47 -11.01 -22.82
CA ALA A 76 -8.25 -11.92 -23.95
C ALA A 76 -7.09 -12.88 -23.67
N GLN A 77 -5.95 -12.36 -23.18
CA GLN A 77 -4.77 -13.17 -22.85
C GLN A 77 -5.07 -14.20 -21.76
N GLN A 78 -5.73 -13.80 -20.68
CA GLN A 78 -6.10 -14.70 -19.60
C GLN A 78 -6.97 -15.86 -20.11
N ARG A 79 -8.00 -15.57 -20.92
CA ARG A 79 -8.86 -16.61 -21.49
C ARG A 79 -8.11 -17.57 -22.40
N ASN A 80 -7.21 -17.07 -23.23
CA ASN A 80 -6.42 -17.90 -24.14
C ASN A 80 -5.45 -18.79 -23.36
N LEU A 81 -4.81 -18.23 -22.33
CA LEU A 81 -3.94 -18.96 -21.42
C LEU A 81 -4.69 -20.05 -20.65
N GLU A 82 -5.86 -19.76 -20.06
CA GLU A 82 -6.70 -20.77 -19.39
C GLU A 82 -7.06 -21.93 -20.33
N ARG A 83 -7.33 -21.63 -21.60
CA ARG A 83 -7.63 -22.66 -22.62
C ARG A 83 -6.42 -23.54 -22.93
N VAL A 84 -5.23 -22.96 -23.06
CA VAL A 84 -4.01 -23.71 -23.43
C VAL A 84 -3.48 -24.51 -22.23
N LEU A 85 -3.46 -23.87 -21.05
CA LEU A 85 -2.91 -24.41 -19.81
C LEU A 85 -3.88 -25.36 -19.09
N GLU A 86 -5.17 -25.34 -19.45
CA GLU A 86 -6.25 -26.17 -18.88
C GLU A 86 -6.39 -26.01 -17.36
N ARG A 87 -6.01 -24.84 -16.84
CA ARG A 87 -6.01 -24.51 -15.42
C ARG A 87 -6.41 -23.05 -15.20
N PRO A 88 -6.90 -22.70 -14.00
CA PRO A 88 -7.11 -21.31 -13.62
C PRO A 88 -5.82 -20.49 -13.77
N VAL A 89 -5.94 -19.37 -14.47
CA VAL A 89 -4.85 -18.41 -14.64
C VAL A 89 -5.26 -17.12 -13.97
N ASN A 90 -4.47 -16.70 -12.99
CA ASN A 90 -4.69 -15.49 -12.22
C ASN A 90 -3.50 -14.55 -12.40
N ASP A 91 -3.73 -13.25 -12.40
CA ASP A 91 -2.67 -12.25 -12.46
C ASP A 91 -2.42 -11.64 -11.08
N ARG A 92 -1.32 -10.89 -10.96
CA ARG A 92 -0.95 -10.15 -9.76
C ARG A 92 -2.05 -9.21 -9.27
N THR A 93 -2.84 -8.63 -10.17
CA THR A 93 -3.96 -7.74 -9.79
C THR A 93 -5.01 -8.49 -8.97
N LEU A 94 -5.44 -9.67 -9.43
CA LEU A 94 -6.41 -10.47 -8.70
C LEU A 94 -5.85 -10.95 -7.36
N LEU A 95 -4.58 -11.39 -7.35
CA LEU A 95 -3.92 -11.86 -6.12
C LEU A 95 -3.89 -10.76 -5.04
N ILE A 96 -3.53 -9.52 -5.41
CA ILE A 96 -3.53 -8.38 -4.49
C ILE A 96 -4.96 -8.11 -3.97
N LEU A 97 -5.97 -8.15 -4.84
CA LEU A 97 -7.37 -7.96 -4.45
C LEU A 97 -7.85 -9.03 -3.46
N GLU A 98 -7.40 -10.28 -3.62
CA GLU A 98 -7.74 -11.38 -2.71
C GLU A 98 -7.07 -11.22 -1.35
N ILE A 99 -5.79 -10.84 -1.31
CA ILE A 99 -5.10 -10.51 -0.06
C ILE A 99 -5.85 -9.38 0.65
N PHE A 100 -6.22 -8.32 -0.05
CA PHE A 100 -6.98 -7.23 0.54
C PHE A 100 -8.36 -7.65 1.04
N ALA A 101 -9.03 -8.56 0.35
CA ALA A 101 -10.33 -9.07 0.80
C ALA A 101 -10.20 -9.84 2.12
N GLN A 102 -9.10 -10.56 2.31
CA GLN A 102 -8.78 -11.25 3.56
C GLN A 102 -8.40 -10.27 4.69
N ARG A 103 -7.80 -9.13 4.37
CA ARG A 103 -7.28 -8.15 5.36
C ARG A 103 -8.28 -7.06 5.75
N ALA A 104 -9.27 -6.76 4.90
CA ALA A 104 -10.26 -5.73 5.17
C ALA A 104 -11.16 -6.07 6.36
N ARG A 105 -11.00 -5.35 7.48
CA ARG A 105 -11.84 -5.52 8.68
C ARG A 105 -12.93 -4.46 8.75
N SER A 106 -12.59 -3.22 8.41
CA SER A 106 -13.54 -2.10 8.41
C SER A 106 -14.63 -2.28 7.34
N HIS A 107 -15.80 -1.70 7.60
CA HIS A 107 -16.90 -1.71 6.64
C HIS A 107 -16.53 -0.93 5.35
N GLU A 108 -15.80 0.17 5.49
CA GLU A 108 -15.30 0.96 4.35
C GLU A 108 -14.32 0.16 3.49
N GLY A 109 -13.29 -0.43 4.12
CA GLY A 109 -12.30 -1.24 3.42
C GLY A 109 -12.93 -2.44 2.70
N LYS A 110 -13.91 -3.11 3.31
CA LYS A 110 -14.65 -4.20 2.68
C LYS A 110 -15.38 -3.74 1.41
N LEU A 111 -16.06 -2.60 1.45
CA LEU A 111 -16.76 -2.05 0.29
C LEU A 111 -15.80 -1.63 -0.83
N GLN A 112 -14.64 -1.08 -0.49
CA GLN A 112 -13.63 -0.67 -1.47
C GLN A 112 -13.03 -1.88 -2.18
N VAL A 113 -12.63 -2.89 -1.42
CA VAL A 113 -12.07 -4.12 -1.99
C VAL A 113 -13.12 -4.85 -2.84
N GLU A 114 -14.36 -4.93 -2.35
CA GLU A 114 -15.47 -5.53 -3.10
C GLU A 114 -15.72 -4.79 -4.41
N LEU A 115 -15.73 -3.45 -4.39
CA LEU A 115 -15.89 -2.64 -5.59
C LEU A 115 -14.78 -2.91 -6.62
N ALA A 116 -13.52 -2.89 -6.19
CA ALA A 116 -12.37 -3.14 -7.05
C ALA A 116 -12.40 -4.55 -7.64
N ARG A 117 -12.77 -5.55 -6.83
CA ARG A 117 -12.94 -6.94 -7.26
C ARG A 117 -14.06 -7.09 -8.28
N LEU A 118 -15.22 -6.48 -8.04
CA LEU A 118 -16.34 -6.51 -8.99
C LEU A 118 -15.97 -5.83 -10.32
N GLN A 119 -15.27 -4.69 -10.28
CA GLN A 119 -14.79 -4.01 -11.49
C GLN A 119 -13.81 -4.89 -12.27
N TYR A 120 -12.84 -5.50 -11.59
CA TYR A 120 -11.89 -6.41 -12.22
C TYR A 120 -12.62 -7.59 -12.88
N LEU A 121 -13.51 -8.26 -12.13
CA LEU A 121 -14.26 -9.40 -12.63
C LEU A 121 -15.17 -9.02 -13.80
N SER A 122 -15.81 -7.83 -13.78
CA SER A 122 -16.76 -7.38 -14.81
C SER A 122 -16.19 -7.48 -16.24
N THR A 123 -14.90 -7.22 -16.41
CA THR A 123 -14.21 -7.26 -17.70
C THR A 123 -13.84 -8.68 -18.15
N ARG A 124 -13.92 -9.68 -17.27
CA ARG A 124 -13.39 -11.04 -17.43
C ARG A 124 -14.44 -12.16 -17.32
N LEU A 125 -15.72 -11.83 -17.14
CA LEU A 125 -16.82 -12.80 -16.90
C LEU A 125 -17.11 -13.82 -18.00
N VAL A 126 -16.56 -13.63 -19.21
CA VAL A 126 -17.06 -14.32 -20.41
C VAL A 126 -16.91 -15.85 -20.36
N ARG A 127 -16.07 -16.44 -19.48
CA ARG A 127 -15.92 -17.92 -19.41
C ARG A 127 -15.68 -18.61 -18.06
N ARG A 128 -15.43 -17.93 -16.94
CA ARG A 128 -15.34 -18.64 -15.63
C ARG A 128 -16.60 -19.47 -15.32
N TRP A 129 -17.74 -19.14 -15.94
CA TRP A 129 -19.00 -19.86 -15.83
C TRP A 129 -19.36 -20.78 -17.01
N SER A 130 -18.56 -20.81 -18.10
CA SER A 130 -18.83 -21.69 -19.26
C SER A 130 -18.70 -23.19 -18.94
N HIS A 131 -18.09 -23.54 -17.81
CA HIS A 131 -18.06 -24.93 -17.30
C HIS A 131 -19.38 -25.37 -16.66
N LEU A 132 -20.19 -24.46 -16.10
CA LEU A 132 -21.54 -24.79 -15.60
C LEU A 132 -22.53 -25.09 -16.74
N GLU A 133 -22.30 -24.49 -17.91
CA GLU A 133 -23.10 -24.69 -19.12
C GLU A 133 -22.94 -26.10 -19.72
N ARG A 134 -21.86 -26.82 -19.39
CA ARG A 134 -21.60 -28.18 -19.91
C ARG A 134 -21.98 -29.33 -18.96
N GLN A 135 -22.04 -29.08 -17.65
CA GLN A 135 -22.49 -30.09 -16.69
C GLN A 135 -24.01 -30.11 -16.51
N THR A 136 -24.68 -28.99 -16.79
CA THR A 136 -26.14 -28.92 -16.75
C THR A 136 -26.67 -29.26 -18.13
N GLY A 137 -26.81 -30.56 -18.40
CA GLY A 137 -27.39 -31.09 -19.62
C GLY A 137 -28.66 -30.32 -20.01
N GLY A 138 -28.80 -30.05 -21.31
CA GLY A 138 -29.87 -29.23 -21.85
C GLY A 138 -31.25 -29.59 -21.31
N GLN A 139 -32.07 -28.54 -21.16
CA GLN A 139 -33.46 -28.52 -20.68
C GLN A 139 -33.58 -28.05 -19.21
N GLY A 140 -33.80 -26.75 -18.97
CA GLY A 140 -34.55 -26.37 -17.77
C GLY A 140 -34.39 -25.00 -17.12
N LEU A 141 -33.40 -24.16 -17.41
CA LEU A 141 -33.33 -22.82 -16.81
C LEU A 141 -33.24 -21.71 -17.87
N ARG A 142 -34.34 -21.55 -18.62
CA ARG A 142 -34.63 -20.30 -19.35
C ARG A 142 -35.02 -19.23 -18.32
N GLY A 143 -34.07 -18.40 -17.91
CA GLY A 143 -34.40 -17.10 -17.34
C GLY A 143 -34.99 -16.22 -18.44
N GLY A 144 -36.31 -16.06 -18.49
CA GLY A 144 -37.01 -15.12 -19.38
C GLY A 144 -36.83 -15.32 -20.90
N PRO A 145 -37.65 -14.65 -21.73
CA PRO A 145 -37.58 -14.79 -23.18
C PRO A 145 -36.43 -13.95 -23.75
N GLY A 146 -35.29 -14.57 -24.07
CA GLY A 146 -34.31 -14.05 -25.04
C GLY A 146 -33.00 -13.47 -24.51
N GLU A 147 -32.81 -13.32 -23.20
CA GLU A 147 -31.55 -12.78 -22.64
C GLU A 147 -30.53 -13.92 -22.43
N LYS A 148 -29.30 -13.76 -22.95
CA LYS A 148 -28.25 -14.77 -22.73
C LYS A 148 -27.81 -14.71 -21.26
N GLN A 149 -27.54 -15.86 -20.64
CA GLN A 149 -27.11 -15.92 -19.23
C GLN A 149 -25.89 -15.01 -18.93
N ILE A 150 -24.98 -14.88 -19.89
CA ILE A 150 -23.82 -13.97 -19.81
C ILE A 150 -24.23 -12.49 -19.71
N GLU A 151 -25.31 -12.09 -20.38
CA GLU A 151 -25.85 -10.72 -20.33
C GLU A 151 -26.51 -10.44 -18.98
N LEU A 152 -27.27 -11.41 -18.45
CA LEU A 152 -27.83 -11.36 -17.10
C LEU A 152 -26.72 -11.21 -16.04
N ASP A 153 -25.67 -12.02 -16.09
CA ASP A 153 -24.56 -11.96 -15.13
C ASP A 153 -23.80 -10.63 -15.21
N ARG A 154 -23.56 -10.12 -16.42
CA ARG A 154 -22.98 -8.78 -16.63
C ARG A 154 -23.84 -7.70 -16.01
N ARG A 155 -25.16 -7.78 -16.18
CA ARG A 155 -26.12 -6.84 -15.61
C ARG A 155 -26.12 -6.92 -14.08
N MET A 156 -26.12 -8.13 -13.51
CA MET A 156 -26.06 -8.34 -12.06
C MET A 156 -24.80 -7.73 -11.45
N ILE A 157 -23.64 -7.90 -12.11
CA ILE A 157 -22.39 -7.30 -11.63
C ILE A 157 -22.36 -5.79 -11.81
N ALA A 158 -22.90 -5.27 -12.92
CA ALA A 158 -23.04 -3.83 -13.09
C ALA A 158 -23.94 -3.20 -12.00
N ASP A 159 -25.06 -3.86 -11.67
CA ASP A 159 -25.95 -3.44 -10.59
C ASP A 159 -25.26 -3.54 -9.22
N ALA A 160 -24.48 -4.59 -8.97
CA ALA A 160 -23.68 -4.72 -7.76
C ALA A 160 -22.64 -3.59 -7.65
N ILE A 161 -21.91 -3.29 -8.73
CA ILE A 161 -20.96 -2.16 -8.78
C ILE A 161 -21.67 -0.85 -8.44
N LYS A 162 -22.84 -0.60 -9.04
CA LYS A 162 -23.62 0.61 -8.78
C LYS A 162 -24.02 0.71 -7.30
N ARG A 163 -24.58 -0.36 -6.73
CA ARG A 163 -24.99 -0.41 -5.31
C ARG A 163 -23.80 -0.21 -4.37
N THR A 164 -22.66 -0.84 -4.65
CA THR A 164 -21.46 -0.71 -3.82
C THR A 164 -20.87 0.70 -3.89
N LYS A 165 -20.86 1.33 -5.08
CA LYS A 165 -20.47 2.75 -5.22
C LYS A 165 -21.38 3.69 -4.43
N GLU A 166 -22.69 3.51 -4.50
CA GLU A 166 -23.65 4.32 -3.75
C GLU A 166 -23.45 4.20 -2.23
N ARG A 167 -23.16 2.98 -1.74
CA ARG A 167 -22.81 2.74 -0.32
C ARG A 167 -21.51 3.43 0.06
N LEU A 168 -20.47 3.34 -0.78
CA LEU A 168 -19.17 3.97 -0.55
C LEU A 168 -19.29 5.49 -0.44
N VAL A 169 -20.11 6.13 -1.28
CA VAL A 169 -20.37 7.59 -1.21
C VAL A 169 -20.96 7.99 0.15
N LYS A 170 -21.89 7.19 0.70
CA LYS A 170 -22.47 7.45 2.03
C LYS A 170 -21.42 7.35 3.14
N VAL A 171 -20.55 6.34 3.08
CA VAL A 171 -19.46 6.16 4.05
C VAL A 171 -18.45 7.32 3.96
N LYS A 172 -18.09 7.74 2.74
CA LYS A 172 -17.18 8.88 2.52
C LYS A 172 -17.72 10.18 3.13
N ARG A 173 -19.02 10.45 3.01
CA ARG A 173 -19.68 11.61 3.65
C ARG A 173 -19.59 11.55 5.18
N GLN A 174 -19.84 10.39 5.78
CA GLN A 174 -19.72 10.22 7.24
C GLN A 174 -18.29 10.47 7.73
N ARG A 175 -17.29 9.99 6.99
CA ARG A 175 -15.87 10.20 7.31
C ARG A 175 -15.45 11.66 7.20
N GLN A 176 -15.93 12.40 6.19
CA GLN A 176 -15.70 13.85 6.07
C GLN A 176 -16.22 14.64 7.28
N THR A 177 -17.37 14.26 7.83
CA THR A 177 -17.91 14.88 9.04
C THR A 177 -17.01 14.62 10.26
N GLN A 178 -16.55 13.38 10.44
CA GLN A 178 -15.59 13.04 11.50
C GLN A 178 -14.24 13.74 11.32
N ARG A 179 -13.80 13.94 10.07
CA ARG A 179 -12.59 14.70 9.73
C ARG A 179 -12.72 16.16 10.15
N ARG A 180 -13.80 16.86 9.80
CA ARG A 180 -14.03 18.26 10.21
C ARG A 180 -14.01 18.44 11.73
N GLN A 181 -14.43 17.42 12.48
CA GLN A 181 -14.35 17.43 13.94
C GLN A 181 -12.91 17.28 14.46
N ARG A 182 -12.03 16.59 13.72
CA ARG A 182 -10.60 16.43 14.02
C ARG A 182 -9.76 17.64 13.61
N GLU A 183 -10.05 18.23 12.44
CA GLU A 183 -9.41 19.48 11.99
C GLU A 183 -9.61 20.61 13.00
N ARG A 184 -10.77 20.66 13.66
CA ARG A 184 -11.06 21.63 14.74
C ARG A 184 -10.21 21.46 16.01
N ARG A 185 -9.40 20.40 16.12
CA ARG A 185 -8.58 20.11 17.31
C ARG A 185 -7.10 20.51 17.14
N ASP A 186 -6.72 21.17 16.03
CA ASP A 186 -5.33 21.63 15.75
C ASP A 186 -4.26 20.55 16.02
N ALA A 187 -4.60 19.28 15.77
CA ALA A 187 -3.69 18.17 15.99
C ALA A 187 -2.82 17.98 14.74
N TYR A 188 -1.51 18.11 14.92
CA TYR A 188 -0.53 17.81 13.88
C TYR A 188 -0.60 16.32 13.51
N ASN A 189 -0.67 15.99 12.23
CA ASN A 189 -0.88 14.64 11.72
C ASN A 189 0.35 14.13 10.98
N ILE A 190 0.88 12.99 11.45
CA ILE A 190 2.00 12.27 10.83
C ILE A 190 1.47 10.98 10.24
N SER A 191 1.84 10.70 8.99
CA SER A 191 1.44 9.47 8.30
C SER A 191 2.65 8.62 7.94
N LEU A 192 2.60 7.33 8.26
CA LEU A 192 3.64 6.35 7.90
C LEU A 192 3.39 5.84 6.49
N VAL A 193 4.30 6.12 5.57
CA VAL A 193 4.25 5.67 4.18
C VAL A 193 5.45 4.81 3.84
N GLY A 194 5.38 4.04 2.76
CA GLY A 194 6.50 3.21 2.30
C GLY A 194 6.05 1.85 1.79
N TYR A 195 7.02 1.07 1.33
CA TYR A 195 6.79 -0.22 0.69
C TYR A 195 6.19 -1.25 1.66
N THR A 196 5.44 -2.22 1.13
CA THR A 196 4.98 -3.39 1.87
C THR A 196 6.19 -4.13 2.45
N ASN A 197 6.03 -4.69 3.66
CA ASN A 197 7.12 -5.32 4.41
C ASN A 197 8.31 -4.41 4.83
N ALA A 198 8.26 -3.09 4.61
CA ALA A 198 9.29 -2.17 5.14
C ALA A 198 9.26 -2.04 6.69
N GLY A 199 8.24 -2.59 7.34
CA GLY A 199 8.08 -2.57 8.80
C GLY A 199 7.36 -1.34 9.34
N LYS A 200 6.51 -0.68 8.54
CA LYS A 200 5.66 0.45 8.96
C LYS A 200 4.85 0.15 10.23
N SER A 201 4.10 -0.94 10.25
CA SER A 201 3.27 -1.32 11.40
C SER A 201 4.11 -1.71 12.63
N THR A 202 5.29 -2.30 12.42
CA THR A 202 6.25 -2.54 13.50
C THR A 202 6.76 -1.23 14.09
N LEU A 203 7.14 -0.27 13.24
CA LEU A 203 7.58 1.06 13.67
C LEU A 203 6.46 1.82 14.39
N PHE A 204 5.24 1.75 13.87
CA PHE A 204 4.04 2.32 14.49
C PHE A 204 3.85 1.81 15.93
N ASN A 205 3.93 0.50 16.12
CA ASN A 205 3.80 -0.13 17.43
C ASN A 205 4.87 0.34 18.40
N THR A 206 6.12 0.39 17.94
CA THR A 206 7.26 0.82 18.75
C THR A 206 7.16 2.30 19.13
N LEU A 207 6.67 3.17 18.23
CA LEU A 207 6.46 4.59 18.51
C LEU A 207 5.31 4.84 19.48
N VAL A 208 4.18 4.15 19.32
CA VAL A 208 2.97 4.40 20.12
C VAL A 208 2.93 3.54 21.39
N LYS A 209 3.88 2.61 21.58
CA LYS A 209 3.81 1.53 22.58
C LYS A 209 2.49 0.74 22.48
N ALA A 210 1.97 0.60 21.26
CA ALA A 210 0.72 -0.07 20.97
C ALA A 210 0.96 -1.52 20.51
N ARG A 211 -0.02 -2.40 20.76
CA ARG A 211 -0.07 -3.75 20.19
C ARG A 211 -0.95 -3.78 18.92
N ALA A 212 -0.59 -3.03 17.87
CA ALA A 212 -1.17 -3.29 16.55
C ALA A 212 -0.56 -4.56 15.95
N TYR A 213 -1.29 -5.22 15.05
CA TYR A 213 -0.80 -6.46 14.42
C TYR A 213 0.31 -6.12 13.42
N ALA A 214 1.49 -6.73 13.60
CA ALA A 214 2.61 -6.66 12.67
C ALA A 214 3.05 -8.09 12.35
N ALA A 215 3.23 -8.40 11.06
CA ALA A 215 3.69 -9.69 10.58
C ALA A 215 4.55 -9.47 9.33
N ASP A 216 5.50 -10.36 9.08
CA ASP A 216 6.34 -10.39 7.85
C ASP A 216 5.52 -10.91 6.65
N GLN A 217 4.37 -10.29 6.40
CA GLN A 217 3.43 -10.60 5.33
C GLN A 217 3.12 -9.32 4.57
N LEU A 218 2.95 -9.43 3.25
CA LEU A 218 2.59 -8.27 2.44
C LEU A 218 1.17 -7.80 2.83
N PHE A 219 0.95 -6.49 2.81
CA PHE A 219 -0.34 -5.89 3.21
C PHE A 219 -0.85 -6.29 4.60
N ALA A 220 0.05 -6.45 5.58
CA ALA A 220 -0.30 -6.70 6.98
C ALA A 220 -1.32 -5.69 7.54
N THR A 221 -1.32 -4.46 7.01
CA THR A 221 -2.23 -3.37 7.40
C THR A 221 -2.95 -2.82 6.16
N LEU A 222 -4.28 -2.85 6.19
CA LEU A 222 -5.16 -2.26 5.17
C LEU A 222 -6.01 -1.11 5.72
N ASP A 223 -6.56 -1.28 6.92
CA ASP A 223 -7.34 -0.25 7.58
C ASP A 223 -6.41 0.73 8.28
N THR A 224 -6.59 2.03 8.04
CA THR A 224 -5.76 3.06 8.67
C THR A 224 -5.95 3.07 10.18
N THR A 225 -4.85 3.08 10.93
CA THR A 225 -4.89 3.13 12.40
C THR A 225 -4.25 4.42 12.88
N THR A 226 -5.07 5.31 13.46
CA THR A 226 -4.60 6.57 14.04
C THR A 226 -4.51 6.47 15.56
N ARG A 227 -3.39 6.90 16.13
CA ARG A 227 -3.16 6.97 17.59
C ARG A 227 -2.48 8.28 17.97
N GLN A 228 -2.71 8.73 19.20
CA GLN A 228 -2.00 9.88 19.74
C GLN A 228 -0.60 9.46 20.19
N LEU A 229 0.40 10.23 19.76
CA LEU A 229 1.80 10.14 20.12
C LEU A 229 2.18 11.40 20.87
N TYR A 230 2.68 11.25 22.08
CA TYR A 230 3.21 12.37 22.86
C TYR A 230 4.70 12.55 22.55
N LEU A 231 5.07 13.71 22.01
CA LEU A 231 6.45 14.11 21.79
C LEU A 231 6.85 15.08 22.92
N ALA A 232 7.68 14.61 23.83
CA ALA A 232 8.31 15.48 24.83
C ALA A 232 9.58 16.10 24.21
N ALA A 233 9.78 17.40 24.41
CA ALA A 233 10.96 18.11 23.90
C ALA A 233 12.28 17.65 24.56
N ASP A 234 12.21 16.87 25.64
CA ASP A 234 13.37 16.48 26.47
C ASP A 234 13.58 14.95 26.49
N ALA A 235 13.40 14.25 25.37
CA ALA A 235 13.65 12.80 25.26
C ALA A 235 15.16 12.47 25.15
N GLY A 236 15.94 12.94 26.13
CA GLY A 236 17.39 12.74 26.22
C GLY A 236 17.95 12.65 27.65
N VAL A 237 17.15 12.87 28.70
CA VAL A 237 17.62 12.64 30.08
C VAL A 237 16.74 11.60 30.73
N MET A 238 17.40 10.51 31.14
CA MET A 238 16.82 9.44 31.91
C MET A 238 16.11 10.00 33.14
N ALA A 239 15.05 9.29 33.53
CA ALA A 239 14.48 9.36 34.85
C ALA A 239 15.57 9.02 35.88
N GLU A 240 16.30 10.02 36.36
CA GLU A 240 17.08 9.97 37.60
C GLU A 240 17.48 11.40 37.99
N GLN A 241 17.01 11.81 39.16
CA GLN A 241 17.33 13.05 39.87
C GLN A 241 16.71 14.35 39.29
N ALA A 242 15.48 14.59 39.74
CA ALA A 242 14.92 15.93 39.80
C ALA A 242 15.70 16.75 40.84
N ASP A 243 16.49 17.71 40.39
CA ASP A 243 16.76 18.90 41.18
C ASP A 243 16.28 20.16 40.43
N SER A 244 15.68 21.04 41.21
CA SER A 244 14.74 22.05 40.78
C SER A 244 15.48 23.34 40.48
N SER A 245 15.53 23.77 39.22
CA SER A 245 15.46 25.19 38.79
C SER A 245 16.01 25.38 37.37
N HIS A 246 15.13 25.31 36.37
CA HIS A 246 15.07 26.26 35.25
C HIS A 246 13.92 25.82 34.34
N VAL A 247 12.76 26.46 34.50
CA VAL A 247 11.59 26.26 33.65
C VAL A 247 11.82 27.01 32.34
N VAL A 248 12.30 26.29 31.32
CA VAL A 248 11.99 26.63 29.92
C VAL A 248 10.84 25.71 29.53
N SER A 249 9.73 26.31 29.13
CA SER A 249 8.46 25.65 28.83
C SER A 249 8.58 24.55 27.76
N SER A 250 8.91 23.32 28.15
CA SER A 250 8.85 22.12 27.30
C SER A 250 7.43 21.55 27.30
N ALA A 251 6.49 22.27 26.69
CA ALA A 251 5.14 21.76 26.47
C ALA A 251 5.19 20.60 25.47
N GLY A 252 5.12 19.36 25.97
CA GLY A 252 4.97 18.18 25.13
C GLY A 252 3.73 18.29 24.25
N ARG A 253 3.87 18.12 22.94
CA ARG A 253 2.77 18.19 21.98
C ARG A 253 2.22 16.79 21.68
N SER A 254 0.90 16.69 21.67
CA SER A 254 0.17 15.51 21.20
C SER A 254 0.07 15.59 19.68
N VAL A 255 0.56 14.56 19.01
CA VAL A 255 0.57 14.43 17.55
C VAL A 255 -0.19 13.16 17.19
N SER A 256 -1.00 13.20 16.12
CA SER A 256 -1.64 11.99 15.62
C SER A 256 -0.69 11.25 14.70
N LEU A 257 -0.42 9.97 14.97
CA LEU A 257 0.30 9.09 14.07
C LEU A 257 -0.68 8.13 13.40
N SER A 258 -0.65 8.04 12.08
CA SER A 258 -1.48 7.14 11.27
C SER A 258 -0.61 6.11 10.55
N ASP A 259 -0.95 4.82 10.68
CA ASP A 259 -0.37 3.75 9.85
C ASP A 259 -1.21 3.58 8.57
N THR A 260 -0.58 3.64 7.40
CA THR A 260 -1.26 3.50 6.10
C THR A 260 -1.00 2.14 5.45
N VAL A 261 -1.77 1.87 4.39
CA VAL A 261 -1.51 0.73 3.51
C VAL A 261 -0.11 0.84 2.93
N GLY A 262 0.60 -0.29 2.84
CA GLY A 262 1.89 -0.32 2.17
C GLY A 262 1.78 -0.29 0.66
N PHE A 263 2.73 0.39 0.02
CA PHE A 263 2.86 0.41 -1.44
C PHE A 263 3.49 -0.87 -1.97
N ILE A 264 3.20 -1.19 -3.22
CA ILE A 264 3.79 -2.31 -3.94
C ILE A 264 4.08 -1.88 -5.38
N ARG A 265 5.01 -2.56 -6.07
CA ARG A 265 5.30 -2.33 -7.49
C ARG A 265 4.08 -2.64 -8.33
N ASP A 266 3.89 -1.81 -9.36
CA ASP A 266 2.83 -1.94 -10.37
C ASP A 266 1.43 -2.05 -9.76
N LEU A 267 1.12 -1.23 -8.75
CA LEU A 267 -0.24 -1.05 -8.26
C LEU A 267 -1.18 -0.73 -9.44
N PRO A 268 -2.18 -1.58 -9.74
CA PRO A 268 -3.08 -1.32 -10.85
C PRO A 268 -3.87 -0.03 -10.63
N HIS A 269 -4.06 0.79 -11.66
CA HIS A 269 -4.75 2.08 -11.52
C HIS A 269 -6.17 1.97 -10.94
N GLY A 270 -6.93 0.94 -11.32
CA GLY A 270 -8.27 0.69 -10.75
C GLY A 270 -8.25 0.35 -9.26
N LEU A 271 -7.09 -0.06 -8.74
CA LEU A 271 -6.85 -0.29 -7.33
C LEU A 271 -6.62 1.03 -6.60
N ILE A 272 -5.84 1.94 -7.19
CA ILE A 272 -5.55 3.28 -6.64
C ILE A 272 -6.87 4.05 -6.41
N ASP A 273 -7.80 4.00 -7.37
CA ASP A 273 -9.12 4.64 -7.23
C ASP A 273 -9.93 4.07 -6.06
N ALA A 274 -9.86 2.76 -5.84
CA ALA A 274 -10.58 2.10 -4.76
C ALA A 274 -9.95 2.38 -3.38
N PHE A 275 -8.62 2.53 -3.33
CA PHE A 275 -7.86 2.84 -2.12
C PHE A 275 -7.58 4.33 -1.93
N GLN A 276 -8.08 5.19 -2.80
CA GLN A 276 -7.87 6.63 -2.71
C GLN A 276 -8.31 7.17 -1.34
N ALA A 277 -9.39 6.64 -0.76
CA ALA A 277 -9.84 7.08 0.56
C ALA A 277 -8.95 6.56 1.70
N THR A 278 -8.31 5.39 1.58
CA THR A 278 -7.35 4.90 2.58
C THR A 278 -5.99 5.60 2.44
N LEU A 279 -5.61 5.99 1.22
CA LEU A 279 -4.42 6.80 0.92
C LEU A 279 -4.61 8.29 1.21
N GLN A 280 -5.86 8.78 1.31
CA GLN A 280 -6.16 10.17 1.64
C GLN A 280 -5.54 10.61 2.98
N GLU A 281 -5.33 9.69 3.92
CA GLU A 281 -4.66 9.98 5.18
C GLU A 281 -3.18 10.39 4.99
N ALA A 282 -2.52 9.93 3.92
CA ALA A 282 -1.20 10.41 3.54
C ALA A 282 -1.27 11.81 2.90
N VAL A 283 -2.28 12.07 2.06
CA VAL A 283 -2.49 13.38 1.40
C VAL A 283 -2.83 14.48 2.40
N ASP A 284 -3.59 14.15 3.45
CA ASP A 284 -3.99 15.10 4.49
C ASP A 284 -2.95 15.25 5.61
N ALA A 285 -1.79 14.59 5.51
CA ALA A 285 -0.76 14.61 6.54
C ALA A 285 0.04 15.92 6.50
N ASP A 286 0.46 16.40 7.67
CA ASP A 286 1.38 17.53 7.79
C ASP A 286 2.85 17.10 7.59
N LEU A 287 3.11 15.79 7.78
CA LEU A 287 4.43 15.16 7.64
C LEU A 287 4.30 13.69 7.26
N LEU A 288 5.11 13.25 6.30
CA LEU A 288 5.25 11.85 5.92
C LEU A 288 6.50 11.24 6.56
N LEU A 289 6.31 10.13 7.27
CA LEU A 289 7.40 9.25 7.68
C LEU A 289 7.52 8.14 6.63
N HIS A 290 8.48 8.29 5.73
CA HIS A 290 8.72 7.33 4.66
C HIS A 290 9.64 6.21 5.16
N VAL A 291 9.03 5.08 5.53
CA VAL A 291 9.72 3.89 6.03
C VAL A 291 10.28 3.07 4.87
N VAL A 292 11.59 2.84 4.89
CA VAL A 292 12.36 2.14 3.88
C VAL A 292 13.02 0.91 4.51
N ASP A 293 13.00 -0.24 3.84
CA ASP A 293 13.74 -1.42 4.27
C ASP A 293 15.23 -1.26 3.92
N ALA A 294 16.09 -0.98 4.90
CA ALA A 294 17.51 -0.76 4.66
C ALA A 294 18.25 -2.05 4.29
N ALA A 295 17.75 -3.22 4.71
CA ALA A 295 18.38 -4.50 4.43
C ALA A 295 18.18 -4.92 2.96
N ASN A 296 17.10 -4.46 2.33
CA ASN A 296 16.79 -4.75 0.94
C ASN A 296 17.74 -3.98 0.00
N PRO A 297 18.57 -4.64 -0.84
CA PRO A 297 19.47 -3.93 -1.76
C PRO A 297 18.74 -3.07 -2.80
N ASN A 298 17.48 -3.37 -3.09
CA ASN A 298 16.66 -2.65 -4.07
C ASN A 298 15.84 -1.51 -3.42
N TYR A 299 16.18 -1.08 -2.20
CA TYR A 299 15.50 0.03 -1.53
C TYR A 299 15.46 1.34 -2.33
N PRO A 300 16.46 1.71 -3.16
CA PRO A 300 16.38 2.94 -3.96
C PRO A 300 15.21 2.90 -4.95
N GLU A 301 14.94 1.72 -5.53
CA GLU A 301 13.84 1.50 -6.46
C GLU A 301 12.49 1.58 -5.73
N GLN A 302 12.41 1.02 -4.52
CA GLN A 302 11.21 1.12 -3.69
C GLN A 302 10.90 2.56 -3.31
N ILE A 303 11.92 3.37 -3.02
CA ILE A 303 11.74 4.81 -2.76
C ILE A 303 11.15 5.48 -4.01
N ALA A 304 11.72 5.24 -5.20
CA ALA A 304 11.23 5.83 -6.44
C ALA A 304 9.77 5.44 -6.74
N GLU A 305 9.40 4.17 -6.56
CA GLU A 305 8.01 3.72 -6.71
C GLU A 305 7.06 4.40 -5.72
N VAL A 306 7.48 4.57 -4.46
CA VAL A 306 6.69 5.29 -3.46
C VAL A 306 6.53 6.76 -3.88
N GLN A 307 7.58 7.44 -4.33
CA GLN A 307 7.48 8.82 -4.81
C GLN A 307 6.54 8.95 -6.01
N ARG A 308 6.61 8.03 -6.98
CA ARG A 308 5.68 8.00 -8.11
C ARG A 308 4.23 7.92 -7.64
N VAL A 309 3.92 7.01 -6.71
CA VAL A 309 2.57 6.87 -6.20
C VAL A 309 2.14 8.08 -5.35
N LEU A 310 3.05 8.67 -4.57
CA LEU A 310 2.79 9.91 -3.84
C LEU A 310 2.45 11.06 -4.79
N GLY A 311 3.14 11.17 -5.94
CA GLY A 311 2.80 12.13 -7.00
C GLY A 311 1.42 11.86 -7.62
N GLU A 312 1.07 10.61 -7.90
CA GLU A 312 -0.25 10.25 -8.47
C GLU A 312 -1.43 10.59 -7.54
N ILE A 313 -1.22 10.53 -6.22
CA ILE A 313 -2.25 10.90 -5.23
C ILE A 313 -2.20 12.37 -4.79
N GLY A 314 -1.21 13.15 -5.26
CA GLY A 314 -1.03 14.56 -4.93
C GLY A 314 -0.47 14.82 -3.53
N ALA A 315 0.40 13.94 -3.03
CA ALA A 315 1.07 14.03 -1.74
C ALA A 315 2.57 14.37 -1.83
N ASP A 316 3.07 14.72 -3.02
CA ASP A 316 4.46 15.05 -3.34
C ASP A 316 4.95 16.34 -2.65
N GLY A 317 4.07 17.31 -2.44
CA GLY A 317 4.39 18.57 -1.76
C GLY A 317 4.54 18.47 -0.23
N ILE A 318 4.24 17.31 0.36
CA ILE A 318 4.25 17.14 1.83
C ILE A 318 5.69 16.87 2.30
N PRO A 319 6.17 17.56 3.36
CA PRO A 319 7.49 17.28 3.92
C PRO A 319 7.65 15.80 4.30
N GLN A 320 8.83 15.24 4.04
CA GLN A 320 9.13 13.83 4.32
C GLN A 320 10.32 13.69 5.27
N ILE A 321 10.34 12.61 6.04
CA ILE A 321 11.53 12.08 6.72
C ILE A 321 11.70 10.63 6.30
N LEU A 322 12.87 10.30 5.78
CA LEU A 322 13.21 8.93 5.39
C LEU A 322 13.66 8.14 6.62
N VAL A 323 12.96 7.04 6.90
CA VAL A 323 13.24 6.15 8.03
C VAL A 323 13.73 4.81 7.50
N PHE A 324 15.05 4.63 7.49
CA PHE A 324 15.71 3.39 7.09
C PHE A 324 15.59 2.37 8.22
N ASN A 325 14.59 1.51 8.12
CA ASN A 325 14.25 0.49 9.10
C ASN A 325 15.03 -0.82 8.85
N LYS A 326 14.96 -1.76 9.80
CA LYS A 326 15.64 -3.06 9.81
C LYS A 326 17.17 -2.97 9.87
N LEU A 327 17.68 -1.98 10.61
CA LEU A 327 19.12 -1.86 10.91
C LEU A 327 19.72 -3.13 11.55
N ASP A 328 18.91 -3.90 12.28
CA ASP A 328 19.30 -5.18 12.87
C ASP A 328 19.63 -6.27 11.83
N ALA A 329 19.10 -6.15 10.63
CA ALA A 329 19.33 -7.10 9.53
C ALA A 329 20.49 -6.68 8.60
N LEU A 330 21.17 -5.55 8.88
CA LEU A 330 22.33 -5.10 8.13
C LEU A 330 23.63 -5.69 8.69
N ASP A 331 24.47 -6.21 7.81
CA ASP A 331 25.86 -6.59 8.11
C ASP A 331 26.65 -5.39 8.62
N GLU A 332 27.60 -5.61 9.53
CA GLU A 332 28.42 -4.55 10.13
C GLU A 332 29.11 -3.65 9.10
N ALA A 333 29.56 -4.22 7.97
CA ALA A 333 30.18 -3.47 6.88
C ALA A 333 29.22 -2.52 6.13
N ARG A 334 27.91 -2.77 6.21
CA ARG A 334 26.86 -1.95 5.57
C ARG A 334 26.16 -1.00 6.55
N ARG A 335 26.54 -1.03 7.83
CA ARG A 335 25.96 -0.13 8.83
C ARG A 335 26.43 1.30 8.58
N PRO A 336 25.54 2.31 8.69
CA PRO A 336 25.91 3.69 8.48
C PRO A 336 26.83 4.19 9.60
N SER A 337 27.77 5.08 9.27
CA SER A 337 28.64 5.73 10.25
C SER A 337 27.89 6.68 11.20
N ALA A 338 26.75 7.21 10.76
CA ALA A 338 25.86 8.03 11.57
C ALA A 338 24.41 7.57 11.38
N LEU A 339 23.67 7.44 12.49
CA LEU A 339 22.27 7.03 12.49
C LEU A 339 21.31 8.13 12.00
N GLN A 340 21.76 9.39 11.97
CA GLN A 340 20.99 10.54 11.50
C GLN A 340 21.80 11.29 10.43
N GLY A 341 21.12 11.88 9.46
CA GLY A 341 21.74 12.72 8.44
C GLY A 341 20.74 13.19 7.40
N HIS A 342 21.23 13.44 6.18
CA HIS A 342 20.40 13.79 5.03
C HIS A 342 20.53 12.75 3.91
N TYR A 343 19.49 12.65 3.09
CA TYR A 343 19.43 11.86 1.88
C TYR A 343 18.96 12.77 0.76
N ASP A 344 19.64 12.69 -0.38
CA ASP A 344 19.21 13.40 -1.58
C ASP A 344 18.04 12.64 -2.22
N LEU A 345 16.84 13.20 -2.07
CA LEU A 345 15.62 12.67 -2.66
C LEU A 345 15.22 13.60 -3.82
N GLU A 346 15.55 13.20 -5.05
CA GLU A 346 15.22 13.95 -6.27
C GLU A 346 15.72 15.41 -6.28
N GLY A 347 16.91 15.66 -5.70
CA GLY A 347 17.51 16.99 -5.60
C GLY A 347 17.09 17.76 -4.34
N VAL A 348 16.28 17.16 -3.47
CA VAL A 348 15.83 17.74 -2.21
C VAL A 348 16.51 17.05 -1.03
N GLU A 349 17.29 17.80 -0.25
CA GLU A 349 17.89 17.29 0.99
C GLU A 349 16.81 16.96 2.01
N THR A 350 16.56 15.65 2.15
CA THR A 350 15.52 15.12 3.03
C THR A 350 16.17 14.52 4.27
N PRO A 351 15.69 14.84 5.49
CA PRO A 351 16.22 14.22 6.71
C PRO A 351 16.06 12.69 6.66
N ARG A 352 17.12 11.97 7.05
CA ARG A 352 17.12 10.50 7.18
C ARG A 352 17.49 10.04 8.57
N VAL A 353 16.86 8.96 9.02
CA VAL A 353 17.16 8.28 10.29
C VAL A 353 17.19 6.77 10.08
N PHE A 354 18.22 6.10 10.60
CA PHE A 354 18.29 4.64 10.66
C PHE A 354 17.73 4.13 11.97
N VAL A 355 16.87 3.13 11.87
CA VAL A 355 16.21 2.53 13.02
C VAL A 355 16.13 1.01 12.86
N SER A 356 16.00 0.33 13.99
CA SER A 356 15.46 -1.02 14.03
C SER A 356 14.18 -0.98 14.85
N ALA A 357 13.04 -1.05 14.18
CA ALA A 357 11.74 -1.06 14.85
C ALA A 357 11.59 -2.26 15.80
N ARG A 358 12.31 -3.36 15.54
CA ARG A 358 12.28 -4.60 16.33
C ARG A 358 13.12 -4.51 17.60
N SER A 359 14.37 -4.04 17.48
CA SER A 359 15.28 -3.92 18.65
C SER A 359 15.08 -2.62 19.42
N GLY A 360 14.50 -1.59 18.79
CA GLY A 360 14.35 -0.25 19.35
C GLY A 360 15.56 0.67 19.09
N GLU A 361 16.62 0.18 18.45
CA GLU A 361 17.79 0.98 18.09
C GLU A 361 17.40 2.14 17.16
N GLY A 362 17.96 3.33 17.39
CA GLY A 362 17.70 4.54 16.59
C GLY A 362 16.35 5.23 16.84
N ILE A 363 15.41 4.60 17.56
CA ILE A 363 14.06 5.16 17.81
C ILE A 363 14.11 6.45 18.65
N ALA A 364 15.05 6.55 19.60
CA ALA A 364 15.24 7.77 20.37
C ALA A 364 15.64 8.96 19.49
N GLY A 365 16.57 8.73 18.56
CA GLY A 365 16.97 9.72 17.55
C GLY A 365 15.80 10.13 16.66
N LEU A 366 15.01 9.17 16.18
CA LEU A 366 13.81 9.44 15.39
C LEU A 366 12.81 10.33 16.15
N ARG A 367 12.57 10.07 17.45
CA ARG A 367 11.68 10.90 18.29
C ARG A 367 12.19 12.33 18.43
N GLN A 368 13.50 12.52 18.57
CA GLN A 368 14.11 13.85 18.65
C GLN A 368 13.98 14.61 17.33
N THR A 369 14.28 13.97 16.20
CA THR A 369 14.10 14.56 14.86
C THR A 369 12.64 14.95 14.62
N LEU A 370 11.70 14.08 15.00
CA LEU A 370 10.26 14.34 14.93
C LEU A 370 9.86 15.55 15.78
N ALA A 371 10.27 15.59 17.05
CA ALA A 371 9.95 16.69 17.95
C ALA A 371 10.48 18.03 17.41
N ALA A 372 11.74 18.07 16.96
CA ALA A 372 12.34 19.27 16.38
C ALA A 372 11.59 19.74 15.13
N ARG A 373 11.20 18.82 14.24
CA ARG A 373 10.49 19.17 13.00
C ARG A 373 9.06 19.64 13.25
N VAL A 374 8.33 18.98 14.15
CA VAL A 374 6.98 19.39 14.55
C VAL A 374 7.00 20.78 15.18
N LEU A 375 8.01 21.08 16.02
CA LEU A 375 8.17 22.42 16.60
C LEU A 375 8.43 23.49 15.53
N ALA A 376 9.37 23.23 14.61
CA ALA A 376 9.71 24.17 13.54
C ALA A 376 8.52 24.46 12.60
N LEU A 377 7.81 23.42 12.16
CA LEU A 377 6.67 23.58 11.25
C LEU A 377 5.47 24.25 11.93
N ALA A 378 5.24 23.97 13.21
CA ALA A 378 4.20 24.65 13.97
C ALA A 378 4.51 26.14 14.20
N GLN A 379 5.78 26.51 14.41
CA GLN A 379 6.20 27.91 14.50
C GLN A 379 5.98 28.65 13.16
N GLN A 380 6.27 27.99 12.03
CA GLN A 380 6.01 28.55 10.70
C GLN A 380 4.51 28.71 10.41
N ALA A 381 3.69 27.71 10.77
CA ALA A 381 2.24 27.78 10.62
C ALA A 381 1.61 28.89 11.47
N GLU A 382 2.06 29.05 12.72
CA GLU A 382 1.59 30.11 13.61
C GLU A 382 1.98 31.50 13.08
N ALA A 383 3.21 31.67 12.59
CA ALA A 383 3.65 32.91 11.96
C ALA A 383 2.81 33.26 10.71
N ALA A 384 2.55 32.28 9.83
CA ALA A 384 1.71 32.47 8.65
C ALA A 384 0.25 32.81 9.01
N ARG A 385 -0.28 32.23 10.09
CA ARG A 385 -1.63 32.53 10.60
C ARG A 385 -1.73 33.97 11.13
N LEU A 386 -0.72 34.42 11.89
CA LEU A 386 -0.64 35.78 12.39
C LEU A 386 -0.52 36.80 11.25
N ASP A 387 0.27 36.50 10.22
CA ASP A 387 0.38 37.33 9.02
C ASP A 387 -0.94 37.41 8.23
N ALA A 388 -1.67 36.30 8.11
CA ALA A 388 -2.98 36.27 7.46
C ALA A 388 -4.01 37.11 8.21
N LEU A 389 -4.08 36.97 9.54
CA LEU A 389 -4.94 37.79 10.41
C LEU A 389 -4.60 39.27 10.33
N ALA A 390 -3.32 39.63 10.29
CA ALA A 390 -2.88 41.00 10.15
C ALA A 390 -3.30 41.61 8.79
N ARG A 391 -3.26 40.83 7.71
CA ARG A 391 -3.75 41.26 6.38
C ARG A 391 -5.27 41.42 6.35
N GLU A 392 -6.01 40.52 7.01
CA GLU A 392 -7.47 40.58 7.09
C GLU A 392 -7.93 41.80 7.92
N GLN A 393 -7.25 42.10 9.02
CA GLN A 393 -7.50 43.30 9.83
C GLN A 393 -7.14 44.59 9.08
N ALA A 394 -6.03 44.60 8.34
CA ALA A 394 -5.66 45.75 7.51
C ALA A 394 -6.68 46.01 6.39
N ALA A 395 -7.28 44.95 5.83
CA ALA A 395 -8.32 45.06 4.80
C ALA A 395 -9.71 45.47 5.33
N GLN A 396 -9.97 45.34 6.64
CA GLN A 396 -11.21 45.79 7.28
C GLN A 396 -11.16 47.24 7.76
N VAL A 397 -9.96 47.80 7.90
CA VAL A 397 -9.72 49.19 8.37
C VAL A 397 -9.58 50.17 7.19
N ALA A 398 -9.31 49.66 5.98
CA ALA A 398 -9.34 50.41 4.71
C ALA A 398 -10.75 50.36 4.09
#